data_AF-A0A317GU53-F1
#
_entry.id   AF-A0A317GU53-F1
#
_cell.length_a   1.000
_cell.length_b   1.000
_cell.length_c   1.000
_cell.angle_alpha   90.00
_cell.angle_beta   90.00
_cell.angle_gamma   90.00
#
_symmetry.space_group_name_H-M   'P 1'
#
loop_
_entity.id
_entity.type
_entity.pdbx_description
1 polymer ?
#
loop_
_entity_poly.entity_id
_entity_poly.type
_entity_poly.pdbx_seq_one_letter_code
_entity_poly.pdbx_strand_id
1 'polypeptide(L)'
;MNLRQVAAGLVFLPALASCAALYTPRNPMPITEVIELCKGPSTAQVIDRIKASGTTYALRGSDFGKLKALGCPDPVLDFLQQSFVDDMDLLTRYWVQGENLGGCGFCYPQPVDVDRKLTGYADVKATPPGQYVYGRPQGTPDWVPAPGAGSTGPSLSVDQVVEMVKTGVPEEEIVKRIQSSRLTHVIGVGGITTIRTRPVSGLGGSELAHLRDQKVPDSVLDALQAQFLSAFIEAERLRYQNLGQGPGSMH
;
A
#
# COMPACT_ATOMS: atom_id res chain seq x y z
N MET A 1 27.04 63.68 14.47
CA MET A 1 26.09 62.54 14.46
C MET A 1 26.66 61.48 13.54
N ASN A 2 27.08 60.34 14.11
CA ASN A 2 27.97 59.38 13.44
C ASN A 2 27.19 58.34 12.64
N LEU A 3 27.52 58.24 11.35
CA LEU A 3 26.96 57.35 10.32
C LEU A 3 27.15 55.84 10.58
N ARG A 4 27.63 55.44 11.77
CA ARG A 4 28.06 54.06 12.10
C ARG A 4 27.05 53.24 12.91
N GLN A 5 25.91 53.81 13.32
CA GLN A 5 24.94 53.12 14.19
C GLN A 5 23.67 52.62 13.48
N VAL A 6 23.52 52.80 12.16
CA VAL A 6 22.31 52.37 11.44
C VAL A 6 22.41 50.96 10.86
N ALA A 7 23.61 50.35 10.84
CA ALA A 7 23.87 49.10 10.12
C ALA A 7 23.69 47.80 10.94
N ALA A 8 23.18 47.85 12.18
CA ALA A 8 23.07 46.68 13.05
C ALA A 8 21.65 46.10 13.20
N GLY A 9 20.67 46.61 12.44
CA GLY A 9 19.25 46.24 12.61
C GLY A 9 18.63 45.41 11.48
N LEU A 10 19.36 45.10 10.40
CA LEU A 10 18.76 44.66 9.12
C LEU A 10 19.25 43.29 8.61
N VAL A 11 19.60 42.35 9.50
CA VAL A 11 20.05 41.00 9.10
C VAL A 11 19.21 39.86 9.69
N PHE A 12 18.27 40.13 10.61
CA PHE A 12 17.49 39.08 11.31
C PHE A 12 16.10 38.76 10.71
N LEU A 13 15.67 39.43 9.64
CA LEU A 13 14.33 39.23 9.05
C LEU A 13 14.16 38.13 7.97
N PRO A 14 15.19 37.56 7.30
CA PRO A 14 14.94 36.50 6.32
C PRO A 14 14.81 35.08 6.92
N ALA A 15 15.12 34.86 8.21
CA ALA A 15 15.07 33.53 8.83
C ALA A 15 13.65 33.04 9.20
N LEU A 16 12.66 33.94 9.26
CA LEU A 16 11.28 33.58 9.65
C LEU A 16 10.36 33.29 8.45
N ALA A 17 10.77 33.64 7.23
CA ALA A 17 9.98 33.35 6.01
C ALA A 17 10.20 31.92 5.46
N SER A 18 11.20 31.19 5.97
CA SER A 18 11.57 29.85 5.49
C SER A 18 10.65 28.73 6.00
N CYS A 19 9.88 28.96 7.07
CA CYS A 19 9.00 27.93 7.63
C CYS A 19 7.68 27.78 6.86
N ALA A 20 7.24 28.78 6.10
CA ALA A 20 5.99 28.71 5.32
C ALA A 20 6.17 27.98 3.97
N ALA A 21 7.40 27.91 3.43
CA ALA A 21 7.69 27.19 2.19
C ALA A 21 7.71 25.65 2.36
N LEU A 22 7.69 25.17 3.61
CA LEU A 22 7.77 23.74 3.94
C LEU A 22 6.40 23.04 4.01
N TYR A 23 5.30 23.78 3.90
CA TYR A 23 3.95 23.22 3.96
C TYR A 23 3.12 23.63 2.74
N THR A 24 3.57 23.24 1.55
CA THR A 24 2.65 23.15 0.41
C THR A 24 1.77 21.92 0.63
N PRO A 25 0.43 22.07 0.74
CA PRO A 25 -0.45 20.92 0.84
C PRO A 25 -0.22 20.02 -0.37
N ARG A 26 0.20 18.77 -0.12
CA ARG A 26 0.29 17.79 -1.20
C ARG A 26 -1.13 17.54 -1.70
N ASN A 27 -1.37 17.84 -2.97
CA ASN A 27 -2.62 17.47 -3.60
C ASN A 27 -2.53 16.00 -4.02
N PRO A 28 -3.43 15.12 -3.57
CA PRO A 28 -3.46 13.74 -4.02
C PRO A 28 -3.54 13.68 -5.54
N MET A 29 -2.69 12.84 -6.12
CA MET A 29 -2.68 12.60 -7.56
C MET A 29 -3.83 11.64 -7.90
N PRO A 30 -4.78 12.00 -8.77
CA PRO A 30 -5.86 11.09 -9.12
C PRO A 30 -5.34 9.93 -9.98
N ILE A 31 -5.98 8.76 -9.92
CA ILE A 31 -5.57 7.59 -10.73
C ILE A 31 -5.63 7.86 -12.24
N THR A 32 -6.50 8.78 -12.68
CA THR A 32 -6.56 9.24 -14.07
C THR A 32 -5.23 9.82 -14.54
N GLU A 33 -4.57 10.62 -13.70
CA GLU A 33 -3.26 11.21 -14.04
C GLU A 33 -2.21 10.10 -14.18
N VAL A 34 -2.24 9.08 -13.31
CA VAL A 34 -1.35 7.91 -13.42
C VAL A 34 -1.57 7.19 -14.75
N ILE A 35 -2.83 6.92 -15.10
CA ILE A 35 -3.21 6.25 -16.36
C ILE A 35 -2.75 7.06 -17.58
N GLU A 36 -2.90 8.38 -17.58
CA GLU A 36 -2.45 9.20 -18.71
C GLU A 36 -0.92 9.25 -18.81
N LEU A 37 -0.21 9.30 -17.67
CA LEU A 37 1.25 9.24 -17.66
C LEU A 37 1.79 7.88 -18.10
N CYS A 38 1.07 6.78 -17.85
CA CYS A 38 1.43 5.46 -18.37
C CYS A 38 1.49 5.42 -19.90
N LYS A 39 0.75 6.29 -20.61
CA LYS A 39 0.69 6.31 -22.09
C LYS A 39 1.77 7.16 -22.76
N GLY A 40 2.51 7.97 -22.00
CA GLY A 40 3.37 9.01 -22.55
C GLY A 40 4.84 8.87 -22.12
N PRO A 41 5.24 9.50 -21.00
CA PRO A 41 6.62 9.58 -20.54
C PRO A 41 7.27 8.21 -20.25
N SER A 42 8.59 8.23 -20.03
CA SER A 42 9.31 7.03 -19.62
C SER A 42 8.80 6.49 -18.28
N THR A 43 8.86 5.18 -18.08
CA THR A 43 8.49 4.49 -16.83
C THR A 43 9.07 5.16 -15.58
N ALA A 44 10.34 5.59 -15.64
CA ALA A 44 11.00 6.27 -14.52
C ALA A 44 10.33 7.61 -14.16
N GLN A 45 9.95 8.41 -15.15
CA GLN A 45 9.26 9.69 -14.93
C GLN A 45 7.87 9.50 -14.32
N VAL A 46 7.15 8.44 -14.71
CA VAL A 46 5.84 8.10 -14.10
C VAL A 46 6.03 7.80 -12.61
N ILE A 47 6.99 6.93 -12.27
CA ILE A 47 7.30 6.57 -10.89
C ILE A 47 7.73 7.79 -10.08
N ASP A 48 8.61 8.63 -10.62
CA ASP A 48 9.09 9.83 -9.94
C ASP A 48 7.95 10.83 -9.70
N ARG A 49 7.01 10.94 -10.65
CA ARG A 49 5.82 11.77 -10.50
C ARG A 49 4.90 11.26 -9.39
N ILE A 50 4.67 9.95 -9.29
CA ILE A 50 3.89 9.34 -8.20
C ILE A 50 4.62 9.55 -6.85
N LYS A 51 5.93 9.33 -6.78
CA LYS A 51 6.73 9.59 -5.57
C LYS A 51 6.62 11.05 -5.11
N ALA A 52 6.69 11.98 -6.06
CA ALA A 52 6.61 13.42 -5.77
C ALA A 52 5.23 13.83 -5.24
N SER A 53 4.15 13.18 -5.68
CA SER A 53 2.81 13.41 -5.13
C SER A 53 2.65 12.84 -3.72
N GLY A 54 3.41 11.78 -3.40
CA GLY A 54 3.27 11.03 -2.15
C GLY A 54 1.91 10.35 -2.02
N THR A 55 1.22 10.12 -3.14
CA THR A 55 -0.09 9.44 -3.15
C THR A 55 0.12 7.94 -3.28
N THR A 56 -0.50 7.21 -2.38
CA THR A 56 -0.59 5.76 -2.42
C THR A 56 -2.02 5.34 -2.74
N TYR A 57 -2.20 4.21 -3.43
CA TYR A 57 -3.49 3.76 -3.91
C TYR A 57 -3.84 2.40 -3.32
N ALA A 58 -5.05 2.29 -2.74
CA ALA A 58 -5.59 1.05 -2.21
C ALA A 58 -6.17 0.16 -3.34
N LEU A 59 -5.31 -0.28 -4.24
CA LEU A 59 -5.67 -1.10 -5.39
C LEU A 59 -5.99 -2.54 -4.99
N ARG A 60 -7.06 -3.09 -5.57
CA ARG A 60 -7.40 -4.51 -5.47
C ARG A 60 -6.59 -5.32 -6.47
N GLY A 61 -6.59 -6.65 -6.33
CA GLY A 61 -5.84 -7.52 -7.23
C GLY A 61 -6.27 -7.36 -8.69
N SER A 62 -7.58 -7.29 -8.96
CA SER A 62 -8.11 -7.10 -10.32
C SER A 62 -7.74 -5.76 -10.95
N ASP A 63 -7.53 -4.72 -10.14
CA ASP A 63 -7.22 -3.37 -10.61
C ASP A 63 -5.87 -3.29 -11.33
N PHE A 64 -4.87 -4.08 -10.92
CA PHE A 64 -3.58 -4.13 -11.60
C PHE A 64 -3.71 -4.61 -13.05
N GLY A 65 -4.56 -5.62 -13.29
CA GLY A 65 -4.88 -6.06 -14.63
C GLY A 65 -5.63 -5.01 -15.46
N LYS A 66 -6.49 -4.20 -14.82
CA LYS A 66 -7.18 -3.07 -15.49
C LYS A 66 -6.18 -2.00 -15.91
N LEU A 67 -5.27 -1.62 -15.01
CA LEU A 67 -4.22 -0.65 -15.28
C LEU A 67 -3.27 -1.13 -16.38
N LYS A 68 -2.90 -2.42 -16.38
CA LYS A 68 -2.11 -3.01 -17.48
C LYS A 68 -2.83 -2.91 -18.81
N ALA A 69 -4.12 -3.24 -18.87
CA ALA A 69 -4.95 -3.10 -20.07
C ALA A 69 -5.08 -1.64 -20.54
N LEU A 70 -4.93 -0.67 -19.63
CA LEU A 70 -4.91 0.76 -19.91
C LEU A 70 -3.51 1.29 -20.33
N GLY A 71 -2.52 0.41 -20.45
CA GLY A 71 -1.17 0.73 -20.95
C GLY A 71 -0.14 0.99 -19.86
N CYS A 72 -0.43 0.71 -18.58
CA CYS A 72 0.57 0.86 -17.52
C CYS A 72 1.63 -0.24 -17.59
N PRO A 73 2.93 0.13 -17.63
CA PRO A 73 4.01 -0.84 -17.72
C PRO A 73 4.25 -1.54 -16.38
N ASP A 74 4.72 -2.80 -16.44
CA ASP A 74 4.94 -3.66 -15.27
C ASP A 74 5.71 -2.98 -14.11
N PRO A 75 6.82 -2.23 -14.33
CA PRO A 75 7.53 -1.59 -13.22
C PRO A 75 6.72 -0.49 -12.52
N VAL A 76 5.76 0.15 -13.20
CA VAL A 76 4.83 1.10 -12.55
C VAL A 76 3.83 0.34 -11.68
N LEU A 77 3.32 -0.80 -12.16
CA LEU A 77 2.39 -1.65 -11.39
C LEU A 77 3.07 -2.16 -10.10
N ASP A 78 4.31 -2.64 -10.21
CA ASP A 78 5.07 -3.09 -9.04
C ASP A 78 5.39 -1.95 -8.07
N PHE A 79 5.69 -0.76 -8.59
CA PHE A 79 5.88 0.41 -7.75
C PHE A 79 4.59 0.78 -6.98
N LEU A 80 3.43 0.80 -7.65
CA LEU A 80 2.13 1.08 -7.01
C LEU A 80 1.82 0.08 -5.89
N GLN A 81 2.06 -1.21 -6.13
CA GLN A 81 1.88 -2.25 -5.12
C GLN A 81 2.84 -2.07 -3.94
N GLN A 82 4.13 -1.84 -4.21
CA GLN A 82 5.11 -1.66 -3.15
C GLN A 82 4.81 -0.42 -2.29
N SER A 83 4.41 0.70 -2.90
CA SER A 83 4.01 1.89 -2.14
C SER A 83 2.81 1.62 -1.22
N PHE A 84 1.86 0.79 -1.67
CA PHE A 84 0.73 0.40 -0.83
C PHE A 84 1.14 -0.50 0.35
N VAL A 85 2.05 -1.44 0.12
CA VAL A 85 2.65 -2.28 1.17
C VAL A 85 3.44 -1.43 2.17
N ASP A 86 4.21 -0.46 1.71
CA ASP A 86 4.97 0.46 2.56
C ASP A 86 4.04 1.28 3.48
N ASP A 87 2.89 1.74 2.97
CA ASP A 87 1.89 2.41 3.80
C ASP A 87 1.21 1.44 4.79
N MET A 88 0.93 0.19 4.40
CA MET A 88 0.41 -0.80 5.34
C MET A 88 1.39 -1.12 6.46
N ASP A 89 2.69 -1.18 6.18
CA ASP A 89 3.73 -1.32 7.22
C ASP A 89 3.65 -0.16 8.21
N LEU A 90 3.62 1.07 7.68
CA LEU A 90 3.53 2.28 8.49
C LEU A 90 2.27 2.28 9.36
N LEU A 91 1.08 2.05 8.78
CA LEU A 91 -0.17 2.01 9.52
C LEU A 91 -0.18 0.90 10.58
N THR A 92 0.39 -0.27 10.28
CA THR A 92 0.51 -1.37 11.23
C THR A 92 1.39 -1.00 12.40
N ARG A 93 2.51 -0.31 12.14
CA ARG A 93 3.38 0.22 13.20
C ARG A 93 2.62 1.18 14.12
N TYR A 94 1.97 2.19 13.56
CA TYR A 94 1.20 3.17 14.31
C TYR A 94 0.13 2.48 15.17
N TRP A 95 -0.59 1.53 14.57
CA TRP A 95 -1.60 0.74 15.26
C TRP A 95 -1.05 -0.04 16.45
N VAL A 96 0.07 -0.74 16.30
CA VAL A 96 0.70 -1.51 17.40
C VAL A 96 1.25 -0.59 18.50
N GLN A 97 1.78 0.57 18.12
CA GLN A 97 2.35 1.54 19.06
C GLN A 97 1.28 2.41 19.75
N GLY A 98 0.01 2.29 19.37
CA GLY A 98 -1.08 3.12 19.90
C GLY A 98 -1.00 4.59 19.42
N GLU A 99 -0.24 4.84 18.35
CA GLU A 99 -0.11 6.14 17.71
C GLU A 99 -1.11 6.24 16.52
N ASN A 100 -1.32 7.44 15.98
CA ASN A 100 -2.11 7.65 14.77
C ASN A 100 -1.46 8.67 13.82
N LEU A 101 -1.77 8.59 12.53
CA LEU A 101 -1.35 9.57 11.52
C LEU A 101 -2.17 10.87 11.58
N GLY A 102 -3.08 11.02 12.55
CA GLY A 102 -4.03 12.11 12.61
C GLY A 102 -5.13 12.03 11.56
N GLY A 103 -5.80 13.16 11.33
CA GLY A 103 -6.96 13.29 10.44
C GLY A 103 -6.64 13.65 8.98
N CYS A 104 -5.37 13.62 8.54
CA CYS A 104 -5.03 13.96 7.17
C CYS A 104 -5.44 12.83 6.20
N GLY A 105 -6.56 13.01 5.49
CA GLY A 105 -7.09 11.96 4.59
C GLY A 105 -6.14 11.53 3.47
N PHE A 106 -5.24 12.41 3.03
CA PHE A 106 -4.22 12.11 2.01
C PHE A 106 -3.01 11.32 2.56
N CYS A 107 -2.88 11.21 3.89
CA CYS A 107 -1.82 10.42 4.52
C CYS A 107 -2.10 8.91 4.52
N TYR A 108 -3.29 8.54 4.05
CA TYR A 108 -3.72 7.15 3.97
C TYR A 108 -3.81 6.75 2.49
N PRO A 109 -3.68 5.45 2.19
CA PRO A 109 -3.94 4.95 0.84
C PRO A 109 -5.30 5.40 0.35
N GLN A 110 -5.33 5.97 -0.85
CA GLN A 110 -6.54 6.49 -1.46
C GLN A 110 -7.37 5.33 -2.01
N PRO A 111 -8.68 5.25 -1.71
CA PRO A 111 -9.54 4.28 -2.37
C PRO A 111 -9.62 4.59 -3.87
N VAL A 112 -9.68 3.55 -4.69
CA VAL A 112 -9.67 3.66 -6.16
C VAL A 112 -10.84 2.89 -6.75
N ASP A 113 -11.44 3.46 -7.79
CA ASP A 113 -12.32 2.76 -8.72
C ASP A 113 -11.75 2.97 -10.12
N VAL A 114 -11.02 1.96 -10.64
CA VAL A 114 -10.32 2.08 -11.93
C VAL A 114 -11.31 2.15 -13.10
N ASP A 115 -12.46 1.47 -12.99
CA ASP A 115 -13.47 1.42 -14.06
C ASP A 115 -14.12 2.79 -14.26
N ARG A 116 -14.42 3.48 -13.17
CA ARG A 116 -14.95 4.86 -13.18
C ARG A 116 -13.85 5.92 -13.20
N LYS A 117 -12.57 5.49 -13.08
CA LYS A 117 -11.38 6.33 -12.96
C LYS A 117 -11.49 7.36 -11.83
N LEU A 118 -12.02 6.93 -10.69
CA LEU A 118 -12.20 7.75 -9.50
C LEU A 118 -11.13 7.41 -8.45
N THR A 119 -10.79 8.37 -7.60
CA THR A 119 -9.85 8.18 -6.50
C THR A 119 -10.20 9.09 -5.35
N GLY A 120 -9.94 8.62 -4.14
CA GLY A 120 -10.05 9.42 -2.93
C GLY A 120 -11.40 9.27 -2.25
N TYR A 121 -11.41 9.58 -0.96
CA TYR A 121 -12.54 9.35 -0.07
C TYR A 121 -13.80 10.16 -0.41
N ALA A 122 -13.68 11.22 -1.22
CA ALA A 122 -14.82 12.01 -1.69
C ALA A 122 -15.56 11.33 -2.85
N ASP A 123 -14.84 10.59 -3.70
CA ASP A 123 -15.35 10.07 -4.97
C ASP A 123 -15.58 8.56 -4.95
N VAL A 124 -14.88 7.85 -4.06
CA VAL A 124 -14.97 6.39 -3.92
C VAL A 124 -15.52 6.04 -2.53
N LYS A 125 -16.55 5.19 -2.50
CA LYS A 125 -17.14 4.70 -1.26
C LYS A 125 -16.13 3.84 -0.51
N ALA A 126 -15.57 4.39 0.57
CA ALA A 126 -14.64 3.70 1.45
C ALA A 126 -14.84 4.16 2.90
N THR A 127 -14.34 3.37 3.85
CA THR A 127 -14.32 3.77 5.26
C THR A 127 -13.35 4.96 5.42
N PRO A 128 -13.80 6.11 5.96
CA PRO A 128 -12.90 7.23 6.18
C PRO A 128 -11.74 6.83 7.10
N PRO A 129 -10.53 7.34 6.87
CA PRO A 129 -9.37 6.87 7.62
C PRO A 129 -9.41 7.29 9.10
N GLY A 130 -10.27 8.24 9.49
CA GLY A 130 -10.52 8.59 10.90
C GLY A 130 -11.36 7.56 11.68
N GLN A 131 -12.00 6.61 10.99
CA GLN A 131 -12.90 5.65 11.63
C GLN A 131 -12.14 4.42 12.13
N TYR A 132 -12.18 4.21 13.44
CA TYR A 132 -11.64 3.00 14.05
C TYR A 132 -12.46 1.78 13.62
N VAL A 133 -11.78 0.74 13.19
CA VAL A 133 -12.38 -0.57 12.95
C VAL A 133 -11.62 -1.60 13.75
N TYR A 134 -12.36 -2.36 14.54
CA TYR A 134 -11.78 -3.35 15.44
C TYR A 134 -10.93 -4.37 14.67
N GLY A 135 -9.75 -4.67 15.22
CA GLY A 135 -8.88 -5.71 14.71
C GLY A 135 -8.09 -5.36 13.45
N ARG A 136 -8.03 -4.09 13.00
CA ARG A 136 -7.19 -3.69 11.87
C ARG A 136 -6.56 -2.30 12.06
N PRO A 137 -5.42 -2.01 11.37
CA PRO A 137 -4.84 -0.68 11.38
C PRO A 137 -5.83 0.39 10.90
N GLN A 138 -5.70 1.60 11.44
CA GLN A 138 -6.49 2.73 11.01
C GLN A 138 -6.19 3.09 9.55
N GLY A 139 -7.22 3.31 8.74
CA GLY A 139 -7.08 3.62 7.30
C GLY A 139 -6.76 2.42 6.40
N THR A 140 -6.71 1.21 6.96
CA THR A 140 -6.75 -0.02 6.15
C THR A 140 -8.08 -0.08 5.37
N PRO A 141 -8.05 -0.34 4.05
CA PRO A 141 -9.27 -0.43 3.25
C PRO A 141 -10.24 -1.49 3.77
N ASP A 142 -11.53 -1.25 3.55
CA ASP A 142 -12.60 -2.09 4.09
C ASP A 142 -12.58 -3.52 3.56
N TRP A 143 -12.14 -3.69 2.32
CA TRP A 143 -11.99 -4.98 1.63
C TRP A 143 -10.78 -5.81 2.12
N VAL A 144 -9.86 -5.22 2.89
CA VAL A 144 -8.80 -5.97 3.56
C VAL A 144 -9.36 -6.55 4.87
N PRO A 145 -9.40 -7.88 5.03
CA PRO A 145 -9.91 -8.51 6.23
C PRO A 145 -8.96 -8.26 7.41
N ALA A 146 -9.50 -8.38 8.64
CA ALA A 146 -8.69 -8.31 9.83
C ALA A 146 -7.56 -9.39 9.80
N PRO A 147 -6.37 -9.09 10.31
CA PRO A 147 -5.27 -10.05 10.41
C PRO A 147 -5.70 -11.29 11.19
N GLY A 148 -5.36 -12.47 10.68
CA GLY A 148 -5.71 -13.74 11.31
C GLY A 148 -7.18 -14.16 11.18
N ALA A 149 -8.05 -13.36 10.57
CA ALA A 149 -9.42 -13.77 10.28
C ALA A 149 -9.43 -14.95 9.31
N GLY A 150 -9.96 -16.09 9.74
CA GLY A 150 -10.29 -17.22 8.85
C GLY A 150 -9.15 -18.18 8.51
N SER A 151 -7.90 -17.92 8.89
CA SER A 151 -6.75 -18.76 8.50
C SER A 151 -6.66 -20.08 9.29
N THR A 152 -7.50 -21.04 8.92
CA THR A 152 -7.63 -22.37 9.54
C THR A 152 -7.26 -23.51 8.57
N GLY A 153 -7.20 -23.19 7.28
CA GLY A 153 -6.85 -24.11 6.21
C GLY A 153 -5.33 -24.29 6.04
N PRO A 154 -4.93 -25.29 5.25
CA PRO A 154 -3.53 -25.49 4.89
C PRO A 154 -2.98 -24.31 4.07
N SER A 155 -1.66 -24.22 3.98
CA SER A 155 -1.03 -23.19 3.17
C SER A 155 -1.35 -23.32 1.68
N LEU A 156 -1.37 -22.20 0.97
CA LEU A 156 -1.74 -22.08 -0.44
C LEU A 156 -0.71 -21.19 -1.17
N SER A 157 -0.19 -21.63 -2.31
CA SER A 157 0.65 -20.80 -3.19
C SER A 157 -0.17 -20.17 -4.32
N VAL A 158 0.39 -19.12 -4.95
CA VAL A 158 -0.20 -18.50 -6.15
C VAL A 158 -0.30 -19.53 -7.28
N ASP A 159 0.73 -20.37 -7.49
CA ASP A 159 0.71 -21.43 -8.51
C ASP A 159 -0.42 -22.44 -8.28
N GLN A 160 -0.69 -22.82 -7.03
CA GLN A 160 -1.80 -23.69 -6.69
C GLN A 160 -3.15 -23.06 -7.03
N VAL A 161 -3.30 -21.74 -6.82
CA VAL A 161 -4.51 -21.01 -7.21
C VAL A 161 -4.68 -21.01 -8.74
N VAL A 162 -3.60 -20.76 -9.48
CA VAL A 162 -3.61 -20.84 -10.95
C VAL A 162 -4.01 -22.23 -11.42
N GLU A 163 -3.50 -23.29 -10.79
CA GLU A 163 -3.86 -24.66 -11.12
C GLU A 163 -5.33 -24.97 -10.83
N MET A 164 -5.88 -24.47 -9.72
CA MET A 164 -7.32 -24.59 -9.41
C MET A 164 -8.19 -23.93 -10.48
N VAL A 165 -7.79 -22.75 -10.98
CA VAL A 165 -8.49 -22.09 -12.09
C VAL A 165 -8.41 -22.94 -13.37
N LYS A 166 -7.22 -23.44 -13.72
CA LYS A 166 -7.00 -24.26 -14.93
C LYS A 166 -7.77 -25.58 -14.92
N THR A 167 -7.90 -26.19 -13.74
CA THR A 167 -8.64 -27.45 -13.54
C THR A 167 -10.15 -27.26 -13.42
N GLY A 168 -10.64 -26.01 -13.48
CA GLY A 168 -12.07 -25.71 -13.49
C GLY A 168 -12.74 -25.79 -12.11
N VAL A 169 -11.98 -25.61 -11.02
CA VAL A 169 -12.57 -25.46 -9.69
C VAL A 169 -13.49 -24.24 -9.67
N PRO A 170 -14.72 -24.33 -9.10
CA PRO A 170 -15.64 -23.20 -9.05
C PRO A 170 -15.02 -21.96 -8.38
N GLU A 171 -15.25 -20.79 -8.96
CA GLU A 171 -14.68 -19.51 -8.52
C GLU A 171 -14.90 -19.24 -7.02
N GLU A 172 -16.12 -19.46 -6.53
CA GLU A 172 -16.48 -19.28 -5.12
C GLU A 172 -15.68 -20.21 -4.19
N GLU A 173 -15.39 -21.43 -4.64
CA GLU A 173 -14.59 -22.39 -3.89
C GLU A 173 -13.12 -21.95 -3.83
N ILE A 174 -12.57 -21.42 -4.93
CA ILE A 174 -11.22 -20.85 -4.96
C ILE A 174 -11.12 -19.66 -3.99
N VAL A 175 -12.08 -18.73 -4.04
CA VAL A 175 -12.12 -17.55 -3.15
C VAL A 175 -12.19 -17.99 -1.69
N LYS A 176 -13.10 -18.91 -1.34
CA LYS A 176 -13.22 -19.45 0.02
C LYS A 176 -11.94 -20.16 0.45
N ARG A 177 -11.28 -20.87 -0.46
CA ARG A 177 -10.00 -21.53 -0.20
C ARG A 177 -8.91 -20.50 0.13
N ILE A 178 -8.79 -19.43 -0.65
CA ILE A 178 -7.82 -18.35 -0.40
C ILE A 178 -8.07 -17.72 0.96
N GLN A 179 -9.30 -17.31 1.25
CA GLN A 179 -9.68 -16.64 2.51
C GLN A 179 -9.43 -17.52 3.75
N SER A 180 -9.50 -18.84 3.59
CA SER A 180 -9.25 -19.79 4.69
C SER A 180 -7.79 -20.23 4.82
N SER A 181 -6.92 -19.93 3.86
CA SER A 181 -5.55 -20.47 3.78
C SER A 181 -4.49 -19.45 4.22
N ARG A 182 -3.32 -19.94 4.62
CA ARG A 182 -2.12 -19.08 4.70
C ARG A 182 -1.47 -19.01 3.34
N LEU A 183 -1.34 -17.83 2.77
CA LEU A 183 -0.55 -17.70 1.55
C LEU A 183 0.91 -18.05 1.86
N THR A 184 1.54 -18.83 0.99
CA THR A 184 2.99 -19.04 1.03
C THR A 184 3.67 -17.87 0.31
N HIS A 185 4.90 -17.53 0.69
CA HIS A 185 5.70 -16.50 0.00
C HIS A 185 5.13 -15.06 0.06
N VAL A 186 4.22 -14.78 1.00
CA VAL A 186 3.61 -13.45 1.22
C VAL A 186 4.64 -12.36 1.52
N ILE A 187 5.73 -12.73 2.18
CA ILE A 187 6.78 -11.79 2.51
C ILE A 187 7.97 -12.20 1.67
N GLY A 188 8.43 -11.30 0.81
CA GLY A 188 9.68 -11.48 0.09
C GLY A 188 10.83 -11.57 1.08
N VAL A 189 11.13 -12.78 1.55
CA VAL A 189 12.40 -13.15 2.19
C VAL A 189 13.47 -13.18 1.11
N GLY A 190 13.76 -12.02 0.51
CA GLY A 190 15.00 -11.91 -0.24
C GLY A 190 16.15 -12.19 0.72
N GLY A 191 17.13 -12.97 0.23
CA GLY A 191 18.10 -13.73 1.02
C GLY A 191 18.56 -13.10 2.34
N ILE A 192 18.82 -14.00 3.31
CA ILE A 192 19.18 -13.80 4.72
C ILE A 192 20.45 -12.93 4.97
N THR A 193 20.97 -12.25 3.95
CA THR A 193 22.30 -11.60 3.98
C THR A 193 22.28 -10.15 4.45
N THR A 194 21.13 -9.54 4.72
CA THR A 194 21.06 -8.18 5.28
C THR A 194 19.85 -8.02 6.20
N ILE A 195 20.06 -7.40 7.37
CA ILE A 195 18.99 -6.92 8.25
C ILE A 195 18.09 -6.01 7.41
N ARG A 196 16.92 -6.51 6.96
CA ARG A 196 15.98 -5.71 6.18
C ARG A 196 15.21 -4.81 7.13
N THR A 197 15.40 -3.50 6.96
CA THR A 197 14.60 -2.48 7.65
C THR A 197 13.29 -2.16 6.94
N ARG A 198 13.07 -2.69 5.72
CA ARG A 198 11.88 -2.43 4.93
C ARG A 198 11.30 -3.72 4.31
N PRO A 199 9.97 -3.94 4.43
CA PRO A 199 9.30 -5.04 3.78
C PRO A 199 9.32 -4.87 2.25
N VAL A 200 9.29 -6.00 1.53
CA VAL A 200 9.12 -6.03 0.06
C VAL A 200 7.87 -6.85 -0.22
N SER A 201 7.03 -6.39 -1.15
CA SER A 201 5.84 -7.10 -1.56
C SER A 201 6.20 -8.50 -2.06
N GLY A 202 5.67 -9.55 -1.41
CA GLY A 202 5.78 -10.92 -1.89
C GLY A 202 4.85 -11.25 -3.06
N LEU A 203 3.89 -10.38 -3.35
CA LEU A 203 2.96 -10.46 -4.48
C LEU A 203 3.07 -9.16 -5.30
N GLY A 204 3.62 -9.26 -6.51
CA GLY A 204 3.87 -8.09 -7.36
C GLY A 204 2.60 -7.52 -7.98
N GLY A 205 2.61 -6.23 -8.33
CA GLY A 205 1.52 -5.61 -9.09
C GLY A 205 1.49 -6.12 -10.53
N SER A 206 2.67 -6.28 -11.14
CA SER A 206 2.80 -6.90 -12.46
C SER A 206 2.39 -8.37 -12.43
N GLU A 207 2.77 -9.11 -11.38
CA GLU A 207 2.36 -10.51 -11.17
C GLU A 207 0.83 -10.65 -11.16
N LEU A 208 0.13 -9.84 -10.36
CA LEU A 208 -1.35 -9.81 -10.32
C LEU A 208 -1.95 -9.50 -11.70
N ALA A 209 -1.35 -8.58 -12.46
CA ALA A 209 -1.80 -8.27 -13.81
C ALA A 209 -1.58 -9.45 -14.78
N HIS A 210 -0.46 -10.17 -14.66
CA HIS A 210 -0.18 -11.36 -15.48
C HIS A 210 -1.09 -12.53 -15.13
N LEU A 211 -1.51 -12.68 -13.87
CA LEU A 211 -2.50 -13.68 -13.48
C LEU A 211 -3.85 -13.42 -14.18
N ARG A 212 -4.24 -12.16 -14.33
CA ARG A 212 -5.43 -11.81 -15.11
C ARG A 212 -5.29 -12.20 -16.59
N ASP A 213 -4.12 -11.98 -17.19
CA ASP A 213 -3.85 -12.40 -18.58
C ASP A 213 -3.99 -13.93 -18.74
N GLN A 214 -3.67 -14.69 -17.68
CA GLN A 214 -3.88 -16.13 -17.56
C GLN A 214 -5.34 -16.54 -17.24
N LYS A 215 -6.29 -15.60 -17.35
CA LYS A 215 -7.73 -15.83 -17.13
C LYS A 215 -8.10 -16.18 -15.69
N VAL A 216 -7.28 -15.80 -14.70
CA VAL A 216 -7.69 -15.84 -13.29
C VAL A 216 -8.81 -14.81 -13.09
N PRO A 217 -9.98 -15.20 -12.52
CA PRO A 217 -11.10 -14.28 -12.32
C PRO A 217 -10.77 -13.11 -11.39
N ASP A 218 -11.41 -11.96 -11.63
CA ASP A 218 -11.18 -10.73 -10.85
C ASP A 218 -11.44 -10.93 -9.35
N SER A 219 -12.46 -11.72 -8.98
CA SER A 219 -12.77 -12.02 -7.57
C SER A 219 -11.66 -12.84 -6.88
N VAL A 220 -10.98 -13.72 -7.63
CA VAL A 220 -9.87 -14.53 -7.15
C VAL A 220 -8.64 -13.66 -6.96
N LEU A 221 -8.37 -12.73 -7.88
CA LEU A 221 -7.30 -11.75 -7.74
C LEU A 221 -7.53 -10.82 -6.53
N ASP A 222 -8.76 -10.34 -6.36
CA ASP A 222 -9.15 -9.52 -5.21
C ASP A 222 -8.98 -10.27 -3.88
N ALA A 223 -9.39 -11.55 -3.84
CA ALA A 223 -9.21 -12.41 -2.67
C ALA A 223 -7.72 -12.66 -2.36
N LEU A 224 -6.88 -12.88 -3.39
CA LEU A 224 -5.43 -13.04 -3.23
C LEU A 224 -4.80 -11.79 -2.61
N GLN A 225 -5.09 -10.60 -3.16
CA GLN A 225 -4.56 -9.34 -2.65
C GLN A 225 -5.05 -9.07 -1.22
N ALA A 226 -6.33 -9.28 -0.93
CA ALA A 226 -6.89 -9.11 0.40
C ALA A 226 -6.22 -10.03 1.43
N GLN A 227 -6.03 -11.30 1.08
CA GLN A 227 -5.38 -12.28 1.95
C GLN A 227 -3.89 -11.99 2.13
N PHE A 228 -3.21 -11.55 1.07
CA PHE A 228 -1.81 -11.11 1.12
C PHE A 228 -1.63 -9.96 2.12
N LEU A 229 -2.44 -8.90 2.02
CA LEU A 229 -2.35 -7.75 2.92
C LEU A 229 -2.72 -8.11 4.37
N SER A 230 -3.72 -8.97 4.58
CA SER A 230 -4.07 -9.44 5.92
C SER A 230 -2.94 -10.23 6.58
N ALA A 231 -2.31 -11.15 5.84
CA ALA A 231 -1.16 -11.91 6.33
C ALA A 231 0.08 -11.02 6.53
N PHE A 232 0.28 -10.02 5.67
CA PHE A 232 1.33 -9.02 5.81
C PHE A 232 1.18 -8.20 7.10
N ILE A 233 -0.02 -7.64 7.33
CA ILE A 233 -0.33 -6.87 8.54
C ILE A 233 -0.12 -7.75 9.79
N GLU A 234 -0.51 -9.03 9.77
CA GLU A 234 -0.28 -9.93 10.91
C GLU A 234 1.21 -10.12 11.21
N ALA A 235 2.01 -10.35 10.18
CA ALA A 235 3.45 -10.54 10.34
C ALA A 235 4.14 -9.29 10.87
N GLU A 236 3.79 -8.11 10.33
CA GLU A 236 4.31 -6.83 10.79
C GLU A 236 3.83 -6.52 12.22
N ARG A 237 2.57 -6.84 12.55
CA ARG A 237 2.03 -6.70 13.91
C ARG A 237 2.86 -7.50 14.92
N LEU A 238 3.14 -8.77 14.62
CA LEU A 238 3.99 -9.61 15.46
C LEU A 238 5.43 -9.09 15.53
N ARG A 239 5.99 -8.58 14.41
CA ARG A 239 7.32 -7.96 14.40
C ARG A 239 7.38 -6.75 15.34
N TYR A 240 6.42 -5.83 15.25
CA TYR A 240 6.38 -4.63 16.09
C TYR A 240 6.08 -4.92 17.56
N GLN A 241 5.29 -5.95 17.87
CA GLN A 241 5.08 -6.39 19.26
C GLN A 241 6.33 -6.97 19.91
N ASN A 242 7.18 -7.63 19.11
CA ASN A 242 8.43 -8.22 19.59
C ASN A 242 9.61 -7.22 19.60
N LEU A 243 9.52 -6.12 18.85
CA LEU A 243 10.49 -5.02 18.86
C LEU A 243 10.44 -4.27 20.21
N GLY A 244 11.23 -4.74 21.16
CA GLY A 244 11.32 -4.17 22.52
C GLY A 244 11.47 -5.23 23.61
N GLN A 245 11.08 -6.47 23.31
CA GLN A 245 11.44 -7.63 24.13
C GLN A 245 12.85 -8.05 23.73
N GLY A 246 13.86 -7.38 24.29
CA GLY A 246 15.25 -7.83 24.13
C GLY A 246 15.39 -9.31 24.54
N PRO A 247 16.47 -10.01 24.13
CA PRO A 247 16.67 -11.43 24.44
C PRO A 247 16.76 -11.78 25.95
N GLY A 248 16.57 -10.81 26.85
CA GLY A 248 16.70 -10.96 28.30
C GLY A 248 15.40 -10.95 29.11
N SER A 249 14.21 -10.90 28.49
CA SER A 249 12.92 -10.98 29.23
C SER A 249 12.25 -12.34 29.08
N MET A 250 12.97 -13.42 29.36
CA MET A 250 12.34 -14.68 29.77
C MET A 250 12.41 -14.72 31.30
N HIS A 251 11.30 -14.39 31.95
CA HIS A 251 11.07 -14.66 33.37
C HIS A 251 10.29 -15.96 33.51
#